data_AF-A0A535GGT4-F1
#
_entry.id   AF-A0A535GGT4-F1
#
_cell.length_a   1.000
_cell.length_b   1.000
_cell.length_c   1.000
_cell.angle_alpha   90.00
_cell.angle_beta   90.00
_cell.angle_gamma   90.00
#
_symmetry.space_group_name_H-M   'P 1'
#
loop_
_entity.id
_entity.type
_entity.pdbx_description
1 polymer ?
#
loop_
_entity_poly.entity_id
_entity_poly.type
_entity_poly.pdbx_seq_one_letter_code
_entity_poly.pdbx_strand_id
1 'polypeptide(L)'
;WDVDFEQLRERAKVVIPAGNRAHDLAVRLKYAGVPAQAPQTDPGKALDALIKQTNEGDTAYLLCTYTAMLDLRAELVRRGWAQPYWET
;
A
#
# COMPACT_ATOMS: atom_id res chain seq x y z
N TRP A 1 10.01 11.88 -7.01
CA TRP A 1 10.96 12.08 -5.90
C TRP A 1 10.51 13.22 -4.99
N ASP A 2 9.79 14.21 -5.54
CA ASP A 2 9.33 15.43 -4.85
C ASP A 2 8.16 15.24 -3.87
N VAL A 3 7.63 14.01 -3.76
CA VAL A 3 6.64 13.67 -2.73
C VAL A 3 7.34 13.64 -1.38
N ASP A 4 6.79 14.34 -0.41
CA ASP A 4 7.33 14.54 0.93
C ASP A 4 7.04 13.35 1.86
N PHE A 5 7.56 12.17 1.50
CA PHE A 5 7.36 10.91 2.25
C PHE A 5 7.90 10.97 3.68
N GLU A 6 8.80 11.90 3.97
CA GLU A 6 9.37 12.21 5.27
C GLU A 6 8.29 12.47 6.32
N GLN A 7 7.10 12.92 5.90
CA GLN A 7 5.91 13.12 6.74
C GLN A 7 5.33 11.82 7.31
N LEU A 8 5.63 10.66 6.72
CA LEU A 8 5.19 9.36 7.23
C LEU A 8 5.95 8.91 8.47
N ARG A 9 7.13 9.50 8.73
CA ARG A 9 7.92 9.21 9.94
C ARG A 9 7.05 9.48 11.17
N GLU A 10 7.06 8.54 12.10
CA GLU A 10 6.32 8.60 13.37
C GLU A 10 4.79 8.64 13.25
N ARG A 11 4.24 8.71 12.03
CA ARG A 11 2.78 8.68 11.76
C ARG A 11 2.30 7.32 11.30
N ALA A 12 3.10 6.64 10.48
CA ALA A 12 2.79 5.29 10.02
C ALA A 12 3.52 4.25 10.87
N LYS A 13 2.78 3.35 11.51
CA LYS A 13 3.37 2.21 12.25
C LYS A 13 4.06 1.22 11.30
N VAL A 14 3.46 1.01 10.13
CA VAL A 14 3.92 0.08 9.10
C VAL A 14 3.79 0.73 7.73
N VAL A 15 4.84 0.62 6.92
CA VAL A 15 4.87 1.08 5.52
C VAL A 15 5.31 -0.09 4.65
N ILE A 16 4.53 -0.42 3.63
CA ILE A 16 4.83 -1.50 2.68
C ILE A 16 4.91 -0.91 1.27
N PRO A 17 6.11 -0.84 0.66
CA PRO A 17 6.25 -0.46 -0.74
C PRO A 17 5.65 -1.55 -1.62
N ALA A 18 4.69 -1.21 -2.49
CA ALA A 18 3.95 -2.19 -3.26
C ALA A 18 3.84 -1.86 -4.76
N GLY A 19 3.48 -2.87 -5.55
CA GLY A 19 3.24 -2.77 -6.99
C GLY A 19 4.49 -2.95 -7.85
N ASN A 20 4.37 -2.72 -9.16
CA ASN A 20 5.43 -2.98 -10.14
C ASN A 20 6.74 -2.19 -9.90
N ARG A 21 6.66 -1.03 -9.23
CA ARG A 21 7.79 -0.17 -8.85
C ARG A 21 8.11 -0.25 -7.35
N ALA A 22 7.69 -1.31 -6.66
CA ALA A 22 7.89 -1.45 -5.21
C ALA A 22 9.35 -1.26 -4.78
N HIS A 23 10.30 -1.80 -5.56
CA HIS A 23 11.73 -1.66 -5.27
C HIS A 23 12.22 -0.20 -5.39
N ASP A 24 11.79 0.54 -6.42
CA ASP A 24 12.10 1.97 -6.54
C ASP A 24 11.51 2.77 -5.39
N LEU A 25 10.27 2.47 -4.99
CA LEU A 25 9.60 3.13 -3.87
C LEU A 25 10.31 2.82 -2.54
N ALA A 26 10.78 1.58 -2.35
CA ALA A 26 11.59 1.21 -1.19
C ALA A 26 12.89 2.03 -1.11
N VAL A 27 13.54 2.27 -2.26
CA VAL A 27 14.70 3.17 -2.32
C VAL A 27 14.30 4.60 -1.92
N ARG A 28 13.20 5.15 -2.46
CA ARG A 28 12.73 6.49 -2.08
C ARG A 28 12.45 6.61 -0.58
N LEU A 29 11.81 5.60 0.02
CA LEU A 29 11.51 5.55 1.46
C LEU A 29 12.78 5.44 2.31
N LYS A 30 13.77 4.67 1.86
CA LYS A 30 15.10 4.62 2.49
C LYS A 30 15.73 6.01 2.54
N TYR A 31 15.72 6.75 1.44
CA TYR A 31 16.25 8.13 1.41
C TYR A 31 15.39 9.10 2.22
N ALA A 32 14.09 8.84 2.40
CA ALA A 32 13.21 9.61 3.27
C ALA A 32 13.45 9.38 4.77
N GLY A 33 14.29 8.41 5.14
CA GLY A 33 14.42 7.94 6.52
C GLY A 33 13.12 7.32 7.06
N VAL A 34 12.28 6.75 6.19
CA VAL A 34 11.05 6.05 6.56
C VAL A 34 11.34 4.55 6.60
N PRO A 35 11.30 3.90 7.78
CA PRO A 35 11.40 2.45 7.88
C PRO A 35 10.24 1.80 7.12
N ALA A 36 10.57 0.89 6.21
CA ALA A 36 9.60 0.20 5.38
C ALA A 36 9.89 -1.30 5.37
N GLN A 37 8.84 -2.09 5.20
CA GLN A 37 8.93 -3.53 4.99
C GLN A 37 9.59 -3.85 3.65
N ALA A 38 9.91 -5.13 3.44
CA ALA A 38 10.38 -5.61 2.16
C ALA A 38 9.38 -5.25 1.04
N PRO A 39 9.86 -4.75 -0.12
CA PRO A 39 8.98 -4.40 -1.24
C PRO A 39 8.20 -5.62 -1.72
N GLN A 40 6.93 -5.44 -2.05
CA GLN A 40 6.03 -6.50 -2.49
C GLN A 40 5.37 -6.15 -3.84
N THR A 41 5.72 -6.89 -4.89
CA THR A 41 5.21 -6.61 -6.24
C THR A 41 3.80 -7.13 -6.47
N ASP A 42 3.36 -8.14 -5.71
CA ASP A 42 2.01 -8.70 -5.78
C ASP A 42 1.03 -7.91 -4.88
N PRO A 43 -0.01 -7.27 -5.45
CA PRO A 43 -0.95 -6.46 -4.68
C PRO A 43 -1.70 -7.25 -3.59
N GLY A 44 -2.06 -8.51 -3.86
CA GLY A 44 -2.77 -9.36 -2.90
C GLY A 44 -1.91 -9.68 -1.69
N LYS A 45 -0.65 -10.08 -1.90
CA LYS A 45 0.31 -10.33 -0.82
C LYS A 45 0.66 -9.06 -0.05
N ALA A 46 0.75 -7.91 -0.73
CA ALA A 46 0.99 -6.63 -0.07
C ALA A 46 -0.18 -6.27 0.85
N LEU A 47 -1.42 -6.47 0.37
CA LEU A 47 -2.63 -6.25 1.14
C LEU A 47 -2.73 -7.21 2.34
N ASP A 48 -2.43 -8.50 2.15
CA ASP A 48 -2.38 -9.49 3.25
C ASP A 48 -1.38 -9.08 4.33
N ALA A 49 -0.19 -8.63 3.92
CA ALA A 49 0.85 -8.18 4.84
C ALA A 49 0.45 -6.90 5.59
N LEU A 50 -0.29 -5.99 4.95
CA LEU A 50 -0.81 -4.77 5.57
C LEU A 50 -1.87 -5.11 6.62
N ILE A 51 -2.83 -5.96 6.26
CA ILE A 51 -3.94 -6.36 7.14
C ILE A 51 -3.42 -7.12 8.35
N LYS A 52 -2.50 -8.07 8.14
CA LYS A 52 -1.89 -8.83 9.25
C LYS A 52 -1.19 -7.94 10.28
N GLN A 53 -0.72 -6.76 9.88
CA GLN A 53 -0.03 -5.79 10.74
C GLN A 53 -0.94 -4.65 11.22
N THR A 54 -2.19 -4.62 10.79
CA THR A 54 -3.18 -3.62 11.22
C THR A 54 -4.05 -4.26 12.29
N ASN A 55 -4.01 -3.71 13.50
CA ASN A 55 -4.85 -4.20 14.59
C ASN A 55 -6.32 -3.80 14.38
N GLU A 56 -7.22 -4.51 15.06
CA GLU A 56 -8.62 -4.08 15.12
C GLU A 56 -8.73 -2.67 15.72
N GLY A 57 -9.53 -1.82 15.07
CA GLY A 57 -9.68 -0.41 15.43
C GLY A 57 -8.61 0.54 14.85
N ASP A 58 -7.49 0.02 14.32
CA ASP A 58 -6.53 0.83 13.56
C ASP A 58 -7.03 1.04 12.12
N THR A 59 -6.52 2.09 11.46
CA THR A 59 -6.84 2.40 10.05
C THR A 59 -5.66 2.08 9.14
N ALA A 60 -5.90 1.30 8.09
CA ALA A 60 -4.95 1.08 7.00
C ALA A 60 -5.18 2.08 5.87
N TYR A 61 -4.09 2.66 5.35
CA TYR A 61 -4.12 3.60 4.23
C TYR A 61 -3.46 2.99 2.98
N LEU A 62 -4.06 3.23 1.82
CA LEU A 62 -3.60 2.74 0.53
C LEU A 62 -3.30 3.93 -0.39
N LEU A 63 -2.01 4.22 -0.58
CA LEU A 63 -1.54 5.31 -1.45
C LEU A 63 -1.19 4.73 -2.82
N CYS A 64 -2.10 4.86 -3.76
CA CYS A 64 -1.99 4.23 -5.07
C CYS A 64 -1.85 5.26 -6.19
N THR A 65 -1.04 4.93 -7.20
CA THR A 65 -1.18 5.54 -8.53
C THR A 65 -2.45 5.01 -9.21
N TYR A 66 -2.87 5.63 -10.30
CA TYR A 66 -4.11 5.28 -10.99
C TYR A 66 -4.22 3.78 -11.33
N THR A 67 -3.22 3.20 -11.99
CA THR A 67 -3.28 1.77 -12.38
C THR A 67 -3.15 0.84 -11.18
N ALA A 68 -2.30 1.18 -10.21
CA ALA A 68 -2.19 0.40 -8.96
C ALA A 68 -3.51 0.40 -8.17
N MET A 69 -4.27 1.49 -8.24
CA MET A 69 -5.59 1.59 -7.63
C MET A 69 -6.60 0.66 -8.31
N LEU A 70 -6.55 0.54 -9.66
CA LEU A 70 -7.40 -0.41 -10.38
C LEU A 70 -7.07 -1.86 -10.01
N ASP A 71 -5.79 -2.21 -9.98
CA ASP A 71 -5.33 -3.56 -9.60
C ASP A 71 -5.77 -3.92 -8.18
N LEU A 72 -5.59 -2.98 -7.24
CA LEU A 72 -6.02 -3.15 -5.86
C LEU A 72 -7.54 -3.25 -5.74
N ARG A 73 -8.29 -2.43 -6.48
CA ARG A 73 -9.76 -2.47 -6.47
C ARG A 73 -10.26 -3.80 -7.00
N ALA A 74 -9.66 -4.34 -8.06
CA ALA A 74 -9.98 -5.68 -8.57
C ALA A 74 -9.74 -6.76 -7.49
N GLU A 75 -8.64 -6.65 -6.74
CA GLU A 75 -8.34 -7.55 -5.62
C GLU A 75 -9.36 -7.43 -4.47
N LEU A 76 -9.78 -6.21 -4.12
CA LEU A 76 -10.82 -5.98 -3.10
C LEU A 76 -12.18 -6.55 -3.52
N VAL A 77 -12.55 -6.41 -4.80
CA VAL A 77 -13.77 -7.02 -5.37
C VAL A 77 -13.67 -8.54 -5.32
N ARG A 78 -12.53 -9.13 -5.71
CA ARG A 78 -12.29 -10.57 -5.66
C ARG A 78 -12.44 -11.14 -4.24
N ARG A 79 -12.10 -10.33 -3.22
CA ARG A 79 -12.25 -10.67 -1.79
C ARG A 79 -13.66 -10.41 -1.24
N GLY A 80 -14.55 -9.79 -2.01
CA GLY A 80 -15.89 -9.41 -1.58
C GLY A 80 -15.95 -8.20 -0.65
N TRP A 81 -14.90 -7.37 -0.62
CA TRP A 81 -14.83 -6.16 0.22
C TRP A 81 -15.22 -4.88 -0.51
N ALA A 82 -15.34 -4.93 -1.82
CA ALA A 82 -15.80 -3.83 -2.65
C ALA A 82 -16.75 -4.35 -3.72
N GLN A 83 -17.66 -3.50 -4.19
CA GLN A 83 -18.53 -3.81 -5.33
C GLN A 83 -17.81 -3.53 -6.65
N PRO A 84 -18.09 -4.31 -7.72
CA PRO A 84 -17.64 -3.97 -9.06
C PRO A 84 -18.08 -2.54 -9.45
N TYR A 85 -17.29 -1.81 -10.23
CA TYR A 85 -17.63 -0.39 -10.50
C TYR A 85 -18.87 -0.24 -11.40
N TRP A 86 -19.31 -1.33 -12.03
CA TRP A 86 -20.44 -1.38 -12.96
C TRP A 86 -21.73 -1.87 -12.30
N GLU A 87 -21.68 -2.38 -11.07
CA GLU A 87 -22.86 -2.75 -10.29
C GLU A 87 -23.23 -1.56 -9.40
N THR A 88 -24.24 -0.80 -9.84
CA THR A 88 -24.85 0.31 -9.09
C THR A 88 -26.19 -0.14 -8.53
#